data_AF-A0A561DVD6-F1
#
_entry.id   AF-A0A561DVD6-F1
#
_cell.length_a   1.000
_cell.length_b   1.000
_cell.length_c   1.000
_cell.angle_alpha   90.00
_cell.angle_beta   90.00
_cell.angle_gamma   90.00
#
_symmetry.space_group_name_H-M   'P 1'
#
loop_
_entity.id
_entity.type
_entity.pdbx_description
1 polymer ?
#
loop_
_entity_poly.entity_id
_entity_poly.type
_entity_poly.pdbx_seq_one_letter_code
_entity_poly.pdbx_strand_id
1 'polypeptide(L)'
;MSVTDTALVYLHAATTGDCAMTKALTYHWENTTFAWCHDPKMLSYKDVQAPMFVPASEAGASVELVTFTMKTTAFPDHSLQAGVEPWSFDFVRTPAGWRVRDQGQG
;
A
#
# COMPACT_ATOMS: atom_id res chain seq x y z
N MET A 1 -7.61 -14.67 -4.34
CA MET A 1 -7.77 -13.47 -3.50
C MET A 1 -8.02 -12.28 -4.40
N SER A 2 -9.05 -11.49 -4.13
CA SER A 2 -9.31 -10.25 -4.87
C SER A 2 -8.28 -9.16 -4.50
N VAL A 3 -8.27 -8.04 -5.21
CA VAL A 3 -7.46 -6.87 -4.83
C VAL A 3 -7.92 -6.34 -3.48
N THR A 4 -9.23 -6.19 -3.27
CA THR A 4 -9.82 -5.74 -2.01
C THR A 4 -9.37 -6.60 -0.83
N ASP A 5 -9.44 -7.93 -0.95
CA ASP A 5 -8.99 -8.83 0.11
C ASP A 5 -7.48 -8.67 0.36
N THR A 6 -6.69 -8.51 -0.69
CA THR A 6 -5.23 -8.33 -0.59
C THR A 6 -4.91 -7.02 0.13
N ALA A 7 -5.61 -5.93 -0.20
CA ALA A 7 -5.47 -4.65 0.46
C ALA A 7 -5.82 -4.74 1.95
N LEU A 8 -6.92 -5.40 2.31
CA LEU A 8 -7.31 -5.57 3.71
C LEU A 8 -6.30 -6.41 4.50
N VAL A 9 -5.77 -7.48 3.91
CA VAL A 9 -4.70 -8.29 4.54
C VAL A 9 -3.44 -7.46 4.73
N TYR A 10 -3.03 -6.69 3.72
CA TYR A 10 -1.87 -5.81 3.80
C TYR A 10 -2.05 -4.77 4.93
N LEU A 11 -3.19 -4.07 4.94
CA LEU A 11 -3.48 -3.03 5.91
C LEU A 11 -3.54 -3.58 7.34
N HIS A 12 -4.15 -4.75 7.52
CA HIS A 12 -4.14 -5.44 8.81
C HIS A 12 -2.70 -5.73 9.26
N ALA A 13 -1.91 -6.37 8.40
CA ALA A 13 -0.50 -6.67 8.67
C ALA A 13 0.33 -5.42 9.00
N ALA A 14 0.12 -4.32 8.26
CA ALA A 14 0.79 -3.05 8.50
C ALA A 14 0.47 -2.49 9.90
N THR A 15 -0.81 -2.53 10.31
CA THR A 15 -1.22 -2.05 11.64
C THR A 15 -0.81 -2.94 12.80
N THR A 16 -0.59 -4.23 12.57
CA THR A 16 -0.12 -5.19 13.59
C THR A 16 1.39 -5.38 13.59
N GLY A 17 2.12 -4.72 12.69
CA GLY A 17 3.57 -4.85 12.57
C GLY A 17 4.05 -6.19 11.99
N ASP A 18 3.21 -6.91 11.24
CA ASP A 18 3.59 -8.14 10.56
C ASP A 18 4.46 -7.83 9.32
N CYS A 19 5.76 -7.71 9.60
CA CYS A 19 6.78 -7.39 8.60
C CYS A 19 6.89 -8.47 7.52
N ALA A 20 6.64 -9.73 7.84
CA ALA A 20 6.76 -10.82 6.88
C ALA A 20 5.65 -10.71 5.84
N MET A 21 4.42 -10.45 6.29
CA MET A 21 3.26 -10.29 5.41
C MET A 21 3.37 -9.03 4.54
N THR A 22 3.71 -7.86 5.12
CA THR A 22 3.82 -6.63 4.32
C THR A 22 4.94 -6.73 3.28
N LYS A 23 6.09 -7.34 3.62
CA LYS A 23 7.14 -7.62 2.64
C LYS A 23 6.70 -8.62 1.59
N ALA A 24 5.99 -9.69 1.96
CA ALA A 24 5.52 -10.69 1.00
C ALA A 24 4.51 -10.12 -0.01
N LEU A 25 3.72 -9.12 0.40
CA LEU A 25 2.71 -8.46 -0.41
C LEU A 25 3.21 -7.20 -1.13
N THR A 26 4.40 -6.69 -0.81
CA THR A 26 5.06 -5.62 -1.58
C THR A 26 5.81 -6.20 -2.80
N TYR A 27 5.75 -5.50 -3.93
CA TYR A 27 6.46 -5.85 -5.14
C TYR A 27 7.87 -5.26 -5.14
N HIS A 28 8.89 -6.09 -4.96
CA HIS A 28 10.28 -5.63 -4.74
C HIS A 28 11.12 -5.46 -6.01
N TRP A 29 10.56 -5.71 -7.20
CA TRP A 29 11.37 -5.83 -8.43
C TRP A 29 12.15 -4.55 -8.80
N GLU A 30 11.66 -3.38 -8.40
CA GLU A 30 12.27 -2.07 -8.65
C GLU A 30 12.94 -1.48 -7.41
N ASN A 31 12.85 -2.13 -6.22
CA ASN A 31 13.34 -1.61 -4.94
C ASN A 31 12.86 -0.19 -4.55
N THR A 32 11.83 0.32 -5.23
CA THR A 32 11.29 1.69 -5.05
C THR A 32 10.21 1.76 -3.97
N THR A 33 9.52 0.65 -3.72
CA THR A 33 8.34 0.65 -2.84
C THR A 33 8.68 -0.01 -1.51
N PHE A 34 8.56 0.77 -0.44
CA PHE A 34 8.80 0.27 0.91
C PHE A 34 7.62 -0.59 1.40
N ALA A 35 7.90 -1.50 2.34
CA ALA A 35 6.86 -2.23 3.06
C ALA A 35 6.54 -1.53 4.38
N TRP A 36 5.27 -1.39 4.73
CA TRP A 36 4.83 -0.85 6.03
C TRP A 36 5.17 -1.80 7.17
N CYS A 37 6.42 -1.75 7.65
CA CYS A 37 6.96 -2.73 8.59
C CYS A 37 7.69 -2.11 9.80
N HIS A 38 8.38 -0.99 9.61
CA HIS A 38 9.20 -0.37 10.66
C HIS A 38 8.78 1.06 10.93
N ASP A 39 9.35 2.02 10.21
CA ASP A 39 9.00 3.43 10.30
C ASP A 39 8.82 4.00 8.89
N PRO A 40 7.77 4.78 8.63
CA PRO A 40 6.68 5.13 9.53
C PRO A 40 5.81 3.91 9.85
N LYS A 41 5.14 3.99 11.00
CA LYS A 41 4.15 2.99 11.41
C LYS A 41 2.77 3.43 10.96
N MET A 42 2.04 2.50 10.37
CA MET A 42 0.60 2.65 10.19
C MET A 42 -0.09 2.29 11.50
N LEU A 43 -0.76 3.27 12.11
CA LEU A 43 -1.44 3.11 13.40
C LEU A 43 -2.88 2.62 13.22
N SER A 44 -3.55 3.08 12.17
CA SER A 44 -4.92 2.67 11.84
C SER A 44 -5.25 3.02 10.38
N TYR A 45 -6.29 2.40 9.83
CA TYR A 45 -6.86 2.76 8.53
C TYR A 45 -8.40 2.77 8.58
N LYS A 46 -9.03 3.48 7.66
CA LYS A 46 -10.49 3.50 7.45
C LYS A 46 -10.82 3.88 6.01
N ASP A 47 -12.11 3.81 5.67
CA ASP A 47 -12.66 4.28 4.39
C ASP A 47 -11.98 3.63 3.16
N VAL A 48 -11.66 2.33 3.23
CA VAL A 48 -11.06 1.57 2.13
C VAL A 48 -12.05 1.46 0.97
N GLN A 49 -11.70 2.04 -0.16
CA GLN A 49 -12.56 2.06 -1.35
C GLN A 49 -12.43 0.79 -2.19
N ALA A 50 -13.40 0.59 -3.10
CA ALA A 50 -13.31 -0.46 -4.10
C ALA A 50 -12.15 -0.17 -5.07
N PRO A 51 -11.49 -1.22 -5.61
CA PRO A 51 -10.40 -1.04 -6.56
C PRO A 51 -10.90 -0.35 -7.84
N MET A 52 -10.05 0.53 -8.36
CA MET A 52 -10.25 1.20 -9.64
C MET A 52 -9.11 0.81 -10.58
N PHE A 53 -9.48 0.38 -11.78
CA PHE A 53 -8.50 0.07 -12.81
C PHE A 53 -7.89 1.36 -13.37
N VAL A 54 -6.56 1.44 -13.37
CA VAL A 54 -5.78 2.51 -14.00
C VAL A 54 -4.94 1.90 -15.13
N PRO A 55 -5.10 2.36 -16.38
CA PRO A 55 -4.38 1.79 -17.51
C PRO A 55 -2.89 2.15 -17.50
N ALA A 56 -2.08 1.34 -18.18
CA ALA A 56 -0.63 1.56 -18.30
C ALA A 56 -0.25 2.91 -18.95
N SER A 57 -1.14 3.49 -19.75
CA SER A 57 -0.96 4.82 -20.34
C SER A 57 -0.89 5.94 -19.29
N GLU A 58 -1.40 5.71 -18.09
CA GLU A 58 -1.45 6.70 -17.01
C GLU A 58 -0.43 6.38 -15.90
N ALA A 59 -0.28 5.11 -15.51
CA ALA A 59 0.56 4.69 -14.37
C ALA A 59 1.85 3.94 -14.77
N GLY A 60 2.17 3.88 -16.07
CA GLY A 60 3.31 3.11 -16.60
C GLY A 60 3.15 1.58 -16.54
N ALA A 61 2.14 1.07 -15.83
CA ALA A 61 1.66 -0.30 -15.85
C ALA A 61 0.14 -0.31 -15.60
N SER A 62 -0.53 -1.38 -16.03
CA SER A 62 -1.95 -1.55 -15.69
C SER A 62 -2.06 -1.97 -14.22
N VAL A 63 -2.71 -1.15 -13.41
CA VAL A 63 -2.80 -1.34 -11.95
C VAL A 63 -4.24 -1.26 -11.46
N GLU A 64 -4.46 -1.78 -10.27
CA GLU A 64 -5.70 -1.64 -9.52
C GLU A 64 -5.41 -0.73 -8.31
N LEU A 65 -5.94 0.49 -8.34
CA LEU A 65 -5.76 1.51 -7.32
C LEU A 65 -6.78 1.30 -6.20
N VAL A 66 -6.31 1.21 -4.96
CA VAL A 66 -7.17 1.19 -3.77
C VAL A 66 -6.83 2.37 -2.88
N THR A 67 -7.79 3.27 -2.68
CA THR A 67 -7.64 4.44 -1.81
C THR A 67 -8.23 4.18 -0.43
N PHE A 68 -7.63 4.79 0.59
CA PHE A 68 -8.07 4.70 1.98
C PHE A 68 -7.55 5.90 2.77
N THR A 69 -8.05 6.07 4.00
CA THR A 69 -7.46 7.01 4.96
C THR A 69 -6.61 6.25 5.96
N MET A 70 -5.38 6.70 6.18
CA MET A 70 -4.49 6.12 7.20
C MET A 70 -4.16 7.11 8.30
N LYS A 71 -3.80 6.59 9.47
CA LYS A 71 -3.14 7.34 10.53
C LYS A 71 -1.73 6.79 10.71
N THR A 72 -0.72 7.65 10.72
CA THR A 72 0.68 7.25 10.70
C THR A 72 1.53 8.00 11.72
N THR A 73 2.71 7.44 12.03
CA THR A 73 3.83 8.23 12.56
C THR A 73 4.57 8.91 11.41
N ALA A 74 5.43 9.88 11.70
CA ALA A 74 6.25 10.53 10.68
C ALA A 74 7.36 9.59 10.18
N PHE A 75 7.82 9.80 8.94
CA PHE A 75 9.16 9.34 8.56
C PHE A 75 10.21 10.14 9.34
N PRO A 76 11.37 9.54 9.69
CA PRO A 76 12.51 10.27 10.26
C PRO A 76 13.04 11.39 9.37
N ASP A 77 12.90 11.26 8.04
CA ASP A 77 13.33 12.27 7.05
C ASP A 77 12.26 13.32 6.72
N HIS A 78 11.11 13.26 7.43
CA HIS A 78 9.96 14.14 7.25
C HIS A 78 9.27 14.08 5.87
N SER A 79 9.56 13.07 5.04
CA SER A 79 8.85 12.85 3.77
C SER A 79 7.37 12.48 3.96
N LEU A 80 7.01 11.96 5.14
CA LEU A 80 5.63 11.77 5.61
C LEU A 80 5.51 12.37 7.01
N GLN A 81 4.47 13.18 7.22
CA GLN A 81 4.18 13.75 8.52
C GLN A 81 3.33 12.80 9.35
N ALA A 82 3.50 12.82 10.68
CA ALA A 82 2.57 12.10 11.56
C ALA A 82 1.19 12.75 11.46
N GLY A 83 0.15 11.94 11.31
CA GLY A 83 -1.18 12.50 11.16
C GLY A 83 -2.18 11.52 10.59
N VAL A 84 -3.28 12.08 10.07
CA VAL A 84 -4.31 11.37 9.33
C VAL A 84 -4.31 11.94 7.92
N GLU A 85 -4.15 11.09 6.92
CA GLU A 85 -4.06 11.52 5.53
C GLU A 85 -4.69 10.50 4.57
N PRO A 86 -5.17 10.94 3.39
CA PRO A 86 -5.52 10.03 2.32
C PRO A 86 -4.27 9.33 1.80
N TRP A 87 -4.42 8.06 1.45
CA TRP A 87 -3.37 7.24 0.89
C TRP A 87 -3.93 6.28 -0.16
N SER A 88 -3.05 5.72 -0.96
CA SER A 88 -3.41 4.76 -1.99
C SER A 88 -2.36 3.68 -2.14
N PHE A 89 -2.81 2.51 -2.57
CA PHE A 89 -1.97 1.41 -3.03
C PHE A 89 -2.28 1.10 -4.48
N ASP A 90 -1.24 1.03 -5.30
CA ASP A 90 -1.30 0.52 -6.66
C ASP A 90 -0.95 -0.96 -6.67
N PHE A 91 -1.92 -1.80 -7.04
CA PHE A 91 -1.71 -3.24 -7.13
C PHE A 91 -1.40 -3.67 -8.55
N VAL A 92 -0.34 -4.47 -8.70
CA VAL A 92 -0.04 -5.19 -9.94
C VAL A 92 -0.31 -6.68 -9.77
N ARG A 93 -0.75 -7.33 -10.85
CA ARG A 93 -0.95 -8.78 -10.86
C ARG A 93 0.36 -9.49 -11.19
N THR A 94 0.82 -10.35 -10.28
CA THR A 94 1.98 -11.23 -10.48
C THR A 94 1.54 -12.70 -10.54
N PRO A 95 2.41 -13.65 -10.96
CA PRO A 95 2.13 -15.08 -10.85
C PRO A 95 1.81 -15.54 -9.41
N ALA A 96 2.36 -14.85 -8.40
CA ALA A 96 2.12 -15.14 -6.99
C ALA A 96 0.90 -14.39 -6.39
N GLY A 97 0.12 -13.70 -7.23
CA GLY A 97 -1.05 -12.91 -6.84
C GLY A 97 -0.82 -11.41 -6.91
N TRP A 98 -1.72 -10.64 -6.30
CA TRP A 98 -1.64 -9.18 -6.26
C TRP A 98 -0.51 -8.71 -5.33
N ARG A 99 0.22 -7.67 -5.75
CA ARG A 99 1.29 -7.06 -4.97
C ARG A 99 1.20 -5.54 -5.03
N VAL A 100 1.49 -4.86 -3.92
CA VAL A 100 1.62 -3.41 -3.86
C VAL A 100 2.87 -3.04 -4.67
N ARG A 101 2.66 -2.44 -5.84
CA ARG A 101 3.71 -1.94 -6.73
C ARG A 101 4.16 -0.56 -6.32
N ASP A 102 3.23 0.32 -5.99
CA ASP A 102 3.47 1.70 -5.60
C ASP A 102 2.44 2.14 -4.56
N GLN A 103 2.72 3.24 -3.88
CA GLN A 103 1.87 3.79 -2.84
C GLN A 103 2.16 5.25 -2.56
N GLY A 104 1.12 6.01 -2.23
CA GLY A 104 1.27 7.43 -1.95
C GLY A 104 -0.05 8.17 -1.87
N GLN A 105 0.04 9.47 -1.71
CA GLN A 105 -1.05 10.38 -2.03
C GLN A 105 -1.18 10.37 -3.56
N GLY A 106 -2.34 9.90 -4.06
CA GLY A 106 -2.60 9.74 -5.50
C GLY A 106 -2.43 11.03 -6.30
#